data_AF-A0A7C4J7Y4-F1
#
_entry.id   AF-A0A7C4J7Y4-F1
#
_cell.length_a   1.000
_cell.length_b   1.000
_cell.length_c   1.000
_cell.angle_alpha   90.00
_cell.angle_beta   90.00
_cell.angle_gamma   90.00
#
_symmetry.space_group_name_H-M   'P 1'
#
loop_
_entity.id
_entity.type
_entity.pdbx_description
1 polymer ?
#
loop_
_entity_poly.entity_id
_entity_poly.type
_entity_poly.pdbx_seq_one_letter_code
_entity_poly.pdbx_strand_id
1 'polypeptide(L)'
;MTKKVENVQEAVAGKAEEVKAKAAEVVAEVKEEASPLFEAARRMVLAAIGASDLEQHIKFEVSYTPHDWLTRYNLAKGAAFGLSHNFTQVGYLRPRNRHARYGNLYFVGASTHPGTGLPIVLLSARLVTERILREHPASHRATQLTPAQAGAR
;
A
#
# COMPACT_ATOMS: atom_id res chain seq x y z
N MET A 1 4.95 -36.97 -0.44
CA MET A 1 4.91 -35.61 -1.05
C MET A 1 4.76 -34.49 -0.02
N THR A 2 4.10 -34.73 1.12
CA THR A 2 3.88 -33.78 2.23
C THR A 2 5.16 -33.23 2.88
N LYS A 3 6.12 -34.08 3.26
CA LYS A 3 7.39 -33.63 3.89
C LYS A 3 8.24 -32.68 3.04
N LYS A 4 8.10 -32.72 1.71
CA LYS A 4 8.88 -31.86 0.79
C LYS A 4 8.27 -30.47 0.66
N VAL A 5 6.97 -30.32 0.97
CA VAL A 5 6.25 -29.04 0.93
C VAL A 5 6.46 -28.26 2.24
N GLU A 6 6.44 -28.95 3.39
CA GLU A 6 6.76 -28.35 4.70
C GLU A 6 8.17 -27.77 4.73
N ASN A 7 9.19 -28.52 4.28
CA ASN A 7 10.57 -28.03 4.19
C ASN A 7 10.73 -26.77 3.32
N VAL A 8 9.90 -26.61 2.28
CA VAL A 8 9.95 -25.42 1.42
C VAL A 8 9.28 -24.24 2.09
N GLN A 9 8.18 -24.45 2.82
CA GLN A 9 7.49 -23.39 3.56
C GLN A 9 8.34 -22.84 4.71
N GLU A 10 9.00 -23.72 5.47
CA GLU A 10 9.91 -23.30 6.54
C GLU A 10 11.13 -22.53 6.00
N ALA A 11 11.72 -22.99 4.90
CA ALA A 11 12.83 -22.29 4.26
C ALA A 11 12.42 -20.90 3.72
N VAL A 12 11.21 -20.78 3.15
CA VAL A 12 10.67 -19.49 2.68
C VAL A 12 10.38 -18.56 3.86
N ALA A 13 9.84 -19.08 4.97
CA ALA A 13 9.58 -18.30 6.17
C ALA A 13 10.87 -17.78 6.82
N GLY A 14 11.90 -18.64 6.95
CA GLY A 14 13.20 -18.23 7.48
C GLY A 14 13.85 -17.13 6.64
N LYS A 15 13.78 -17.26 5.31
CA LYS A 15 14.30 -16.23 4.39
C LYS A 15 13.49 -14.95 4.44
N ALA A 16 12.18 -15.02 4.69
CA ALA A 16 11.33 -13.84 4.85
C ALA A 16 11.67 -13.07 6.15
N GLU A 17 11.93 -13.77 7.25
CA GLU A 17 12.34 -13.14 8.52
C GLU A 17 13.73 -12.49 8.40
N GLU A 18 14.69 -13.13 7.73
CA GLU A 18 16.00 -12.54 7.44
C GLU A 18 15.87 -11.24 6.62
N VAL A 19 15.05 -11.25 5.58
CA VAL A 19 14.79 -10.06 4.74
C VAL A 19 14.12 -8.95 5.55
N LYS A 20 13.18 -9.28 6.45
CA LYS A 20 12.55 -8.29 7.34
C LYS A 20 13.55 -7.67 8.31
N ALA A 21 14.42 -8.48 8.92
CA ALA A 21 15.44 -7.99 9.85
C ALA A 21 16.39 -7.01 9.16
N LYS A 22 16.87 -7.37 7.96
CA LYS A 22 17.70 -6.50 7.14
C LYS A 22 16.98 -5.21 6.71
N ALA A 23 15.70 -5.30 6.36
CA ALA A 23 14.90 -4.11 6.04
C ALA A 23 14.73 -3.19 7.25
N ALA A 24 14.54 -3.74 8.46
CA ALA A 24 14.43 -2.96 9.69
C ALA A 24 15.73 -2.23 10.03
N GLU A 25 16.88 -2.87 9.82
CA GLU A 25 18.21 -2.25 9.98
C GLU A 25 18.38 -1.05 9.04
N VAL A 26 18.08 -1.22 7.75
CA VAL A 26 18.12 -0.13 6.76
C VAL A 26 17.18 1.01 7.13
N VAL A 27 15.97 0.69 7.60
CA VAL A 27 15.01 1.73 8.05
C VAL A 27 15.56 2.51 9.25
N ALA A 28 16.22 1.83 10.20
CA ALA A 28 16.83 2.48 11.35
C ALA A 28 17.97 3.42 10.93
N GLU A 29 18.88 2.95 10.07
CA GLU A 29 19.98 3.77 9.54
C GLU A 29 19.48 5.03 8.83
N VAL A 30 18.49 4.88 7.93
CA VAL A 30 17.90 6.01 7.22
C VAL A 30 17.19 6.98 8.16
N LYS A 31 16.59 6.49 9.25
CA LYS A 31 15.96 7.35 10.26
C LYS A 31 16.97 8.17 11.04
N GLU A 32 18.09 7.57 11.42
CA GLU A 32 19.18 8.30 12.07
C GLU A 32 19.72 9.40 11.15
N GLU A 33 19.96 9.09 9.87
CA GLU A 33 20.40 10.07 8.88
C GLU A 33 19.36 11.19 8.64
N ALA A 34 18.07 10.85 8.62
CA ALA A 34 16.98 11.80 8.43
C ALA A 34 16.61 12.60 9.68
N SER A 35 17.15 12.27 10.85
CA SER A 35 16.83 12.91 12.12
C SER A 35 16.93 14.46 12.07
N PRO A 36 18.00 15.06 11.53
CA PRO A 36 18.10 16.53 11.40
C PRO A 36 16.99 17.15 10.53
N LEU A 37 16.49 16.40 9.54
CA LEU A 37 15.41 16.86 8.67
C LEU A 37 14.06 16.89 9.41
N PHE A 38 13.79 15.91 10.28
CA PHE A 38 12.59 15.91 11.12
C PHE A 38 12.59 17.09 12.10
N GLU A 39 13.73 17.32 12.76
CA GLU A 39 13.94 18.49 13.62
C GLU A 39 13.67 19.81 12.88
N ALA A 40 14.28 19.96 11.69
CA ALA A 40 14.11 21.15 10.88
C ALA A 40 12.65 21.34 10.43
N ALA A 41 12.00 20.28 9.95
CA ALA A 41 10.61 20.32 9.52
C ALA A 41 9.66 20.70 10.66
N ARG A 42 9.85 20.13 11.86
CA ARG A 42 9.05 20.49 13.04
C ARG A 42 9.21 21.96 13.37
N ARG A 43 10.44 22.46 13.50
CA ARG A 43 10.68 23.89 13.79
C ARG A 43 10.04 24.80 12.75
N MET A 44 10.14 24.46 11.47
CA MET A 44 9.52 25.23 10.38
C MET A 44 8.00 25.27 10.49
N VAL A 45 7.36 24.12 10.74
CA VAL A 45 5.90 24.04 10.87
C VAL A 45 5.42 24.82 12.11
N LEU A 46 6.08 24.63 13.26
CA LEU A 46 5.75 25.34 14.50
C LEU A 46 5.86 26.86 14.35
N ALA A 47 6.93 27.33 13.69
CA ALA A 47 7.09 28.74 13.37
C ALA A 47 5.99 29.26 12.43
N ALA A 48 5.63 28.49 11.40
CA ALA A 48 4.61 28.89 10.42
C ALA A 48 3.20 29.00 11.01
N ILE A 49 2.86 28.15 11.98
CA ILE A 49 1.55 28.19 12.67
C ILE A 49 1.51 29.22 13.82
N GLY A 50 2.65 29.82 14.18
CA GLY A 50 2.75 30.80 15.26
C GLY A 50 2.60 30.24 16.68
N ALA A 51 2.74 28.92 16.85
CA ALA A 51 2.60 28.25 18.14
C ALA A 51 3.97 28.11 18.81
N SER A 52 4.28 29.01 19.73
CA SER A 52 5.60 29.10 20.39
C SER A 52 5.79 28.13 21.56
N ASP A 53 4.71 27.60 22.14
CA ASP A 53 4.73 26.69 23.29
C ASP A 53 4.43 25.23 22.93
N LEU A 54 3.96 24.96 21.70
CA LEU A 54 3.51 23.62 21.30
C LEU A 54 4.60 22.55 21.42
N GLU A 55 5.87 22.92 21.17
CA GLU A 55 7.01 22.00 21.30
C GLU A 55 7.13 21.42 22.72
N GLN A 56 6.89 22.23 23.75
CA GLN A 56 6.94 21.80 25.16
C GLN A 56 5.79 20.86 25.53
N HIS A 57 4.74 20.84 24.71
CA HIS A 57 3.55 20.03 24.92
C HIS A 57 3.55 18.73 24.08
N ILE A 58 4.55 18.51 23.23
CA ILE A 58 4.68 17.26 22.46
C ILE A 58 4.99 16.10 23.43
N LYS A 59 4.03 15.17 23.57
CA LYS A 59 4.20 13.95 24.38
C LYS A 59 4.72 12.77 23.57
N PHE A 60 4.46 12.77 22.27
CA PHE A 60 4.80 11.69 21.38
C PHE A 60 4.95 12.22 19.96
N GLU A 61 5.96 11.71 19.25
CA GLU A 61 6.20 12.01 17.86
C GLU A 61 6.47 10.71 17.10
N VAL A 62 5.92 10.61 15.89
CA VAL A 62 6.23 9.53 14.96
C VAL A 62 6.63 10.13 13.64
N SER A 63 7.82 9.75 13.20
CA SER A 63 8.39 10.17 11.92
C SER A 63 8.50 8.96 11.01
N TYR A 64 8.09 9.15 9.76
CA TYR A 64 8.14 8.14 8.71
C TYR A 64 8.98 8.61 7.53
N THR A 65 9.87 7.75 7.09
CA THR A 65 10.69 7.88 5.89
C THR A 65 10.06 7.05 4.75
N PRO A 66 10.39 7.30 3.47
CA PRO A 66 9.95 6.43 2.38
C PRO A 66 10.24 4.93 2.61
N HIS A 67 11.31 4.59 3.32
CA HIS A 67 11.63 3.20 3.66
C HIS A 67 10.66 2.59 4.68
N ASP A 68 10.14 3.39 5.62
CA ASP A 68 9.04 2.93 6.50
C ASP A 68 7.81 2.59 5.67
N TRP A 69 7.46 3.42 4.69
CA TRP A 69 6.30 3.19 3.83
C TRP A 69 6.47 1.97 2.92
N LEU A 70 7.68 1.77 2.38
CA LEU A 70 8.05 0.57 1.65
C LEU A 70 7.90 -0.68 2.52
N THR A 71 8.46 -0.66 3.73
CA THR A 71 8.50 -1.84 4.61
C THR A 71 7.13 -2.15 5.21
N ARG A 72 6.37 -1.13 5.61
CA ARG A 72 5.09 -1.30 6.29
C ARG A 72 3.93 -1.62 5.35
N TYR A 73 3.92 -1.00 4.18
CA TYR A 73 2.77 -1.04 3.26
C TYR A 73 3.12 -1.67 1.91
N ASN A 74 4.35 -2.17 1.74
CA ASN A 74 4.85 -2.70 0.46
C ASN A 74 4.69 -1.70 -0.70
N LEU A 75 4.88 -0.41 -0.39
CA LEU A 75 4.77 0.65 -1.39
C LEU A 75 6.07 0.78 -2.15
N ALA A 76 6.04 0.52 -3.45
CA ALA A 76 7.20 0.68 -4.31
C ALA A 76 7.84 2.07 -4.12
N LYS A 77 9.13 2.08 -3.77
CA LYS A 77 9.92 3.29 -3.47
C LYS A 77 9.37 4.17 -2.33
N GLY A 78 8.48 3.64 -1.48
CA GLY A 78 7.85 4.43 -0.42
C GLY A 78 6.84 5.47 -0.92
N ALA A 79 6.33 5.32 -2.15
CA ALA A 79 5.46 6.32 -2.76
C ALA A 79 4.07 6.33 -2.11
N ALA A 80 3.79 7.34 -1.28
CA ALA A 80 2.52 7.50 -0.58
C ALA A 80 1.29 7.58 -1.51
N PHE A 81 1.47 8.08 -2.75
CA PHE A 81 0.40 8.32 -3.71
C PHE A 81 0.50 7.47 -4.99
N GLY A 82 1.35 6.44 -5.01
CA GLY A 82 1.54 5.58 -6.18
C GLY A 82 2.39 6.24 -7.29
N LEU A 83 2.03 6.00 -8.56
CA LEU A 83 2.76 6.59 -9.69
C LEU A 83 2.75 8.12 -9.68
N SER A 84 3.84 8.71 -10.15
CA SER A 84 4.03 10.17 -10.19
C SER A 84 3.05 10.87 -11.13
N HIS A 85 2.95 12.20 -11.01
CA HIS A 85 2.08 13.04 -11.83
C HIS A 85 2.79 13.63 -13.07
N ASN A 86 3.72 12.88 -13.66
CA ASN A 86 4.31 13.28 -14.93
C ASN A 86 3.35 12.98 -16.10
N PHE A 87 3.57 13.63 -17.24
CA PHE A 87 2.70 13.51 -18.42
C PHE A 87 2.43 12.05 -18.83
N THR A 88 3.46 11.19 -18.77
CA THR A 88 3.36 9.77 -19.15
C THR A 88 2.68 8.88 -18.11
N GLN A 89 2.43 9.38 -16.90
CA GLN A 89 1.87 8.62 -15.79
C GLN A 89 0.52 9.16 -15.32
N VAL A 90 -0.15 10.01 -16.10
CA VAL A 90 -1.46 10.58 -15.75
C VAL A 90 -2.56 10.22 -16.76
N GLY A 91 -3.81 10.31 -16.30
CA GLY A 91 -5.00 10.14 -17.14
C GLY A 91 -5.03 8.81 -17.90
N TYR A 92 -5.14 8.91 -19.22
CA TYR A 92 -5.21 7.76 -20.13
C TYR A 92 -3.91 6.93 -20.15
N LEU A 93 -2.76 7.55 -19.86
CA LEU A 93 -1.46 6.89 -19.91
C LEU A 93 -1.15 6.07 -18.64
N ARG A 94 -2.05 6.07 -17.66
CA ARG A 94 -1.92 5.18 -16.49
C ARG A 94 -2.10 3.71 -16.89
N PRO A 95 -1.43 2.79 -16.19
CA PRO A 95 -1.65 1.36 -16.37
C PRO A 95 -3.14 0.99 -16.24
N ARG A 96 -3.61 0.20 -17.20
CA ARG A 96 -5.00 -0.28 -17.23
C ARG A 96 -5.26 -1.26 -16.09
N ASN A 97 -6.52 -1.33 -15.65
CA ASN A 97 -7.00 -2.24 -14.60
C ASN A 97 -7.02 -3.73 -14.99
N ARG A 98 -6.49 -4.09 -16.15
CA ARG A 98 -6.46 -5.45 -16.69
C ARG A 98 -5.13 -5.67 -17.38
N HIS A 99 -4.54 -6.84 -17.16
CA HIS A 99 -3.32 -7.22 -17.83
C HIS A 99 -3.56 -7.43 -19.33
N ALA A 100 -2.64 -6.96 -20.19
CA ALA A 100 -2.80 -7.04 -21.64
C ALA A 100 -2.80 -8.49 -22.18
N ARG A 101 -2.03 -9.38 -21.52
CA ARG A 101 -1.87 -10.80 -21.92
C ARG A 101 -2.78 -11.76 -21.15
N TYR A 102 -3.09 -11.44 -19.89
CA TYR A 102 -3.76 -12.38 -18.98
C TYR A 102 -5.16 -11.87 -18.68
N GLY A 103 -6.15 -12.45 -19.35
CA GLY A 103 -7.53 -11.96 -19.33
C GLY A 103 -8.19 -12.01 -17.95
N ASN A 104 -7.71 -12.87 -17.05
CA ASN A 104 -8.20 -13.07 -15.69
C ASN A 104 -7.37 -12.33 -14.62
N LEU A 105 -6.43 -11.47 -15.01
CA LEU A 105 -5.60 -10.68 -14.10
C LEU A 105 -6.00 -9.21 -14.13
N TYR A 106 -6.40 -8.70 -12.98
CA TYR A 106 -6.89 -7.33 -12.79
C TYR A 106 -6.04 -6.58 -11.78
N PHE A 107 -5.99 -5.26 -11.93
CA PHE A 107 -5.25 -4.36 -11.05
C PHE A 107 -6.17 -3.27 -10.51
N VAL A 108 -6.02 -2.98 -9.22
CA VAL A 108 -6.77 -1.96 -8.48
C VAL A 108 -5.82 -1.17 -7.59
N GLY A 109 -6.07 0.12 -7.42
CA GLY A 109 -5.34 0.96 -6.48
C GLY A 109 -4.90 2.30 -7.08
N ALA A 110 -4.08 3.02 -6.32
CA ALA A 110 -3.65 4.38 -6.66
C ALA A 110 -2.73 4.43 -7.89
N SER A 111 -2.02 3.33 -8.19
CA SER A 111 -1.08 3.22 -9.31
C SER A 111 -1.71 2.79 -10.62
N THR A 112 -3.01 2.50 -10.64
CA THR A 112 -3.75 2.12 -11.85
C THR A 112 -4.69 3.23 -12.28
N HIS A 113 -5.29 3.10 -13.46
CA HIS A 113 -6.43 3.91 -13.84
C HIS A 113 -7.56 3.74 -12.81
N PRO A 114 -8.26 4.80 -12.35
CA PRO A 114 -8.23 6.17 -12.85
C PRO A 114 -7.10 7.05 -12.29
N GLY A 115 -6.53 6.72 -11.12
CA GLY A 115 -5.52 7.55 -10.48
C GLY A 115 -5.40 7.36 -8.97
N THR A 116 -4.82 8.37 -8.32
CA THR A 116 -4.55 8.39 -6.88
C THR A 116 -5.65 9.14 -6.10
N GLY A 117 -5.71 8.89 -4.79
CA GLY A 117 -6.71 9.47 -3.87
C GLY A 117 -7.83 8.49 -3.51
N LEU A 118 -8.33 8.59 -2.28
CA LEU A 118 -9.30 7.64 -1.71
C LEU A 118 -10.54 7.44 -2.59
N PRO A 119 -11.23 8.50 -3.08
CA PRO A 119 -12.40 8.31 -3.96
C PRO A 119 -12.05 7.59 -5.26
N ILE A 120 -10.87 7.86 -5.82
CA ILE A 120 -10.44 7.30 -7.10
C ILE A 120 -10.01 5.83 -6.96
N VAL A 121 -9.39 5.47 -5.83
CA VAL A 121 -9.07 4.07 -5.49
C VAL A 121 -10.36 3.26 -5.32
N LEU A 122 -11.37 3.80 -4.63
CA LEU A 122 -12.66 3.14 -4.49
C LEU A 122 -13.38 3.00 -5.85
N LEU A 123 -13.30 4.02 -6.70
CA LEU A 123 -13.81 3.96 -8.07
C LEU A 123 -13.09 2.89 -8.90
N SER A 124 -11.76 2.80 -8.79
CA SER A 124 -10.97 1.74 -9.43
C SER A 124 -11.44 0.35 -9.01
N ALA A 125 -11.74 0.15 -7.72
CA ALA A 125 -12.24 -1.12 -7.20
C ALA A 125 -13.61 -1.45 -7.79
N ARG A 126 -14.52 -0.48 -7.81
CA ARG A 126 -15.84 -0.62 -8.42
C ARG A 126 -15.76 -1.03 -9.90
N LEU A 127 -14.94 -0.33 -10.70
CA LEU A 127 -14.78 -0.60 -12.13
C LEU A 127 -14.23 -2.02 -12.40
N VAL A 128 -13.28 -2.48 -11.58
CA VAL A 128 -12.75 -3.85 -11.68
C VAL A 128 -13.82 -4.87 -11.31
N THR A 129 -14.55 -4.66 -10.20
CA THR A 129 -15.63 -5.54 -9.77
C THR A 129 -16.72 -5.66 -10.85
N GLU A 130 -17.22 -4.54 -11.36
CA GLU A 130 -18.22 -4.54 -12.43
C GLU A 130 -17.74 -5.27 -13.69
N ARG A 131 -16.45 -5.11 -14.04
CA ARG A 131 -15.84 -5.83 -15.17
C ARG A 131 -15.79 -7.34 -14.91
N ILE A 132 -15.33 -7.77 -13.73
CA ILE A 132 -15.27 -9.19 -13.37
C ILE A 132 -16.66 -9.81 -13.42
N LEU A 133 -17.68 -9.16 -12.86
CA LEU A 133 -19.06 -9.66 -12.85
C LEU A 133 -19.63 -9.81 -14.27
N ARG A 134 -19.26 -8.90 -15.19
CA ARG A 134 -19.68 -8.95 -16.60
C ARG A 134 -18.96 -10.05 -17.37
N GLU A 135 -17.66 -10.24 -17.14
CA GLU A 135 -16.84 -11.22 -17.87
C GLU A 135 -17.00 -12.65 -17.33
N HIS A 136 -17.35 -12.80 -16.05
CA HIS A 136 -17.47 -14.10 -15.37
C HIS A 136 -18.83 -14.28 -14.65
N PRO A 137 -19.95 -14.35 -15.39
CA PRO A 137 -21.30 -14.42 -14.82
C PRO A 137 -21.56 -15.71 -14.03
N ALA A 138 -20.89 -16.82 -14.36
CA ALA A 138 -21.01 -18.09 -13.63
C ALA A 138 -20.44 -18.03 -12.20
N SER A 139 -19.42 -17.18 -11.97
CA SER A 139 -18.80 -16.97 -10.65
C SER A 139 -19.72 -16.23 -9.69
N HIS A 140 -20.65 -15.41 -10.20
CA HIS A 140 -21.61 -14.64 -9.40
C HIS A 140 -22.66 -15.55 -8.72
N ARG A 141 -23.00 -16.71 -9.28
CA ARG A 141 -23.98 -17.62 -8.67
C ARG A 141 -23.45 -18.35 -7.43
N ALA A 142 -22.14 -18.56 -7.33
CA ALA A 142 -21.53 -19.23 -6.19
C ALA A 142 -21.37 -18.32 -4.95
N THR A 143 -21.38 -17.00 -5.14
CA THR A 143 -21.12 -16.02 -4.06
C THR A 143 -22.38 -15.34 -3.52
N GLN A 144 -23.57 -15.67 -4.03
CA GLN A 144 -24.83 -15.35 -3.34
C GLN A 144 -25.01 -16.27 -2.12
N LEU A 145 -24.10 -16.19 -1.15
CA LEU A 145 -24.46 -16.50 0.23
C LEU A 145 -25.42 -15.42 0.66
N THR A 146 -26.69 -15.81 0.83
CA THR A 146 -27.74 -14.92 1.30
C THR A 146 -27.35 -14.37 2.69
N PRO A 147 -27.66 -13.09 3.01
CA PRO A 147 -27.45 -12.53 4.33
C PRO A 147 -28.13 -13.32 5.48
N ALA A 148 -29.00 -14.27 5.15
CA ALA A 148 -29.72 -15.12 6.09
C ALA A 148 -28.85 -16.18 6.80
N GLN A 149 -27.61 -16.44 6.35
CA GLN A 149 -26.74 -17.46 6.96
C GLN A 149 -25.64 -16.90 7.89
N ALA A 150 -25.57 -15.57 8.07
CA ALA A 150 -24.58 -14.93 8.93
C ALA A 150 -25.00 -14.79 10.42
N GLY A 151 -26.18 -15.29 10.79
CA GLY A 151 -26.79 -15.10 12.12
C GLY A 151 -27.27 -16.37 12.82
N ALA A 152 -26.66 -17.53 12.55
CA ALA A 152 -26.95 -18.75 13.30
C ALA A 152 -25.72 -19.66 13.36
N ARG A 153 -24.85 -19.40 14.34
CA ARG A 153 -24.07 -20.38 15.11
C ARG A 153 -23.27 -19.66 16.19
#